data_AF-A0A932LRX5-F1
#
_entry.id   AF-A0A932LRX5-F1
#
_cell.length_a   1.000
_cell.length_b   1.000
_cell.length_c   1.000
_cell.angle_alpha   90.00
_cell.angle_beta   90.00
_cell.angle_gamma   90.00
#
_symmetry.space_group_name_H-M   'P 1'
#
loop_
_entity.id
_entity.type
_entity.pdbx_description
1 polymer ?
#
loop_
_entity_poly.entity_id
_entity_poly.type
_entity_poly.pdbx_seq_one_letter_code
_entity_poly.pdbx_strand_id
1 'polypeptide(L)'
;GCLAELKELDNALTERCGRASPSWSAVREELEECTRILRLVAKGRLPEDGTTPTETPTGGPDGPDGRSAPGTPGGLNGREDAFRMLELVAAYFERMDPQSLLALQIRKIIRLGRMKPDEYYRELLDDDSAWERLKTHVIGKPPS
;
A
#
# COMPACT_ATOMS: atom_id res chain seq x y z
N GLY A 1 -12.32 -19.24 -6.32
CA GLY A 1 -11.50 -18.19 -6.96
C GLY A 1 -12.00 -18.03 -8.39
N CYS A 2 -12.26 -16.80 -8.83
CA CYS A 2 -13.10 -16.52 -10.00
C CYS A 2 -12.72 -17.27 -11.29
N LEU A 3 -11.43 -17.50 -11.55
CA LEU A 3 -10.97 -18.29 -12.70
C LEU A 3 -11.31 -19.79 -12.60
N ALA A 4 -11.33 -20.35 -11.40
CA ALA A 4 -11.73 -21.75 -11.17
C ALA A 4 -13.24 -21.93 -11.37
N GLU A 5 -14.05 -20.99 -10.88
CA GLU A 5 -15.50 -21.00 -11.08
C GLU A 5 -15.87 -20.83 -12.56
N LEU A 6 -15.19 -19.95 -13.29
CA LEU A 6 -15.39 -19.81 -14.74
C LEU A 6 -15.04 -21.10 -15.50
N LYS A 7 -13.98 -21.80 -15.08
CA LYS A 7 -13.57 -23.08 -15.68
C LYS A 7 -14.60 -24.18 -15.44
N GLU A 8 -15.20 -24.23 -14.25
CA GLU A 8 -16.29 -25.18 -13.96
C GLU A 8 -17.54 -24.88 -14.79
N LEU A 9 -17.88 -23.61 -14.97
CA LEU A 9 -18.99 -23.18 -15.82
C LEU A 9 -18.75 -23.53 -17.29
N ASP A 10 -17.53 -23.28 -17.81
CA ASP A 10 -17.13 -23.62 -19.18
C ASP A 10 -17.23 -25.13 -19.43
N ASN A 11 -16.79 -25.95 -18.47
CA ASN A 11 -16.92 -27.41 -18.54
C ASN A 11 -18.39 -27.86 -18.54
N ALA A 12 -19.22 -27.32 -17.64
CA ALA A 12 -20.63 -27.66 -17.56
C ALA A 12 -21.42 -27.26 -18.82
N LEU A 13 -21.11 -26.11 -19.41
CA LEU A 13 -21.70 -25.65 -20.66
C LEU A 13 -21.19 -26.45 -21.86
N THR A 14 -19.91 -26.82 -21.88
CA THR A 14 -19.36 -27.68 -22.94
C THR A 14 -20.00 -29.07 -22.92
N GLU A 15 -20.27 -29.61 -21.73
CA GLU A 15 -20.96 -30.90 -21.56
C GLU A 15 -22.44 -30.84 -21.99
N ARG A 16 -23.13 -29.70 -21.76
CA ARG A 16 -24.55 -29.52 -22.07
C ARG A 16 -24.83 -29.03 -23.50
N CYS A 17 -23.95 -28.20 -24.05
CA CYS A 17 -24.15 -27.50 -25.32
C CYS A 17 -23.21 -27.98 -26.44
N GLY A 18 -22.20 -28.81 -26.12
CA GLY A 18 -21.28 -29.37 -27.09
C GLY A 18 -20.68 -28.31 -28.00
N ARG A 19 -20.92 -28.42 -29.31
CA ARG A 19 -20.38 -27.51 -30.33
C ARG A 19 -21.02 -26.12 -30.39
N ALA A 20 -22.14 -25.93 -29.69
CA ALA A 20 -22.82 -24.63 -29.58
C ALA A 20 -22.39 -23.86 -28.32
N SER A 21 -21.41 -24.36 -27.55
CA SER A 21 -20.92 -23.66 -26.36
C SER A 21 -20.27 -22.33 -26.76
N PRO A 22 -20.67 -21.20 -26.14
CA PRO A 22 -20.05 -19.91 -26.39
C PRO A 22 -18.60 -19.91 -25.91
N SER A 23 -17.70 -19.24 -26.64
CA SER A 23 -16.31 -19.09 -26.20
C SER A 23 -16.21 -18.09 -25.06
N TRP A 24 -15.76 -18.53 -23.89
CA TRP A 24 -15.51 -17.67 -22.72
C TRP A 24 -14.08 -17.09 -22.67
N SER A 25 -13.34 -17.15 -23.78
CA SER A 25 -11.94 -16.71 -23.87
C SER A 25 -11.76 -15.24 -23.50
N ALA A 26 -12.64 -14.35 -23.97
CA ALA A 26 -12.59 -12.92 -23.65
C ALA A 26 -12.79 -12.66 -22.15
N VAL A 27 -13.72 -13.36 -21.50
CA VAL A 27 -13.98 -13.22 -20.06
C VAL A 27 -12.82 -13.78 -19.24
N ARG A 28 -12.21 -14.88 -19.70
CA ARG A 28 -11.01 -15.46 -19.08
C ARG A 28 -9.82 -14.50 -19.14
N GLU A 29 -9.57 -13.91 -20.30
CA GLU A 29 -8.47 -12.96 -20.52
C GLU A 29 -8.64 -11.72 -19.63
N GLU A 30 -9.85 -11.17 -19.54
CA GLU A 30 -10.14 -10.03 -18.66
C GLU A 30 -9.95 -10.35 -17.16
N LEU A 31 -10.39 -11.53 -16.71
CA LEU A 31 -10.18 -11.97 -15.32
C LEU A 31 -8.71 -12.25 -15.00
N GLU A 32 -7.94 -12.76 -15.96
CA GLU A 32 -6.50 -12.92 -15.83
C GLU A 32 -5.79 -11.57 -15.75
N GLU A 33 -6.21 -10.58 -16.55
CA GLU A 33 -5.70 -9.21 -16.48
C GLU A 33 -6.00 -8.58 -15.12
N CYS A 34 -7.24 -8.67 -14.64
CA CYS A 34 -7.64 -8.23 -13.31
C CYS A 34 -6.79 -8.89 -12.22
N THR A 35 -6.56 -10.20 -12.32
CA THR A 35 -5.71 -10.94 -11.37
C THR A 35 -4.25 -10.47 -11.42
N ARG A 36 -3.73 -10.13 -12.61
CA ARG A 36 -2.38 -9.60 -12.78
C ARG A 36 -2.24 -8.22 -12.15
N ILE A 37 -3.21 -7.33 -12.39
CA ILE A 37 -3.27 -6.00 -11.78
C ILE A 37 -3.39 -6.12 -10.26
N LEU A 38 -4.28 -6.98 -9.76
CA LEU A 38 -4.43 -7.23 -8.33
C LEU A 38 -3.14 -7.73 -7.70
N ARG A 39 -2.41 -8.66 -8.34
CA ARG A 39 -1.10 -9.12 -7.85
C ARG A 39 -0.04 -8.02 -7.87
N LEU A 40 -0.05 -7.16 -8.89
CA LEU A 40 0.87 -6.03 -8.99
C LEU A 40 0.62 -5.00 -7.87
N VAL A 41 -0.64 -4.71 -7.58
CA VAL A 41 -1.07 -3.78 -6.52
C VAL A 41 -0.92 -4.39 -5.13
N ALA A 42 -1.14 -5.70 -4.99
CA ALA A 42 -1.04 -6.45 -3.73
C ALA A 42 0.40 -6.76 -3.31
N LYS A 43 1.40 -6.60 -4.19
CA LYS A 43 2.80 -6.86 -3.88
C LYS A 43 3.26 -5.91 -2.75
N GLY A 44 3.28 -6.42 -1.53
CA GLY A 44 3.59 -5.69 -0.29
C GLY A 44 2.40 -5.34 0.62
N ARG A 45 1.19 -5.83 0.35
CA ARG A 45 -0.03 -5.53 1.13
C ARG A 45 -0.86 -6.75 1.56
N LEU A 46 -0.60 -7.94 1.04
CA LEU A 46 -1.22 -9.19 1.53
C LEU A 46 -0.27 -9.92 2.49
N PRO A 47 -0.74 -10.35 3.68
CA PRO A 47 -0.01 -11.33 4.46
C PRO A 47 0.03 -12.63 3.66
N GLU A 48 1.23 -13.14 3.41
CA GLU A 48 1.43 -14.52 2.99
C GLU A 48 0.80 -15.42 4.07
N ASP A 49 -0.15 -16.27 3.68
CA ASP A 49 -0.74 -17.24 4.58
C ASP A 49 0.36 -18.14 5.19
N GLY A 50 0.53 -18.00 6.51
CA GLY A 50 1.04 -19.05 7.39
C GLY A 50 2.55 -19.28 7.40
N THR A 51 3.27 -18.50 8.22
CA THR A 51 4.04 -18.99 9.39
C THR A 51 4.60 -17.79 10.17
N THR A 52 3.95 -17.42 11.27
CA THR A 52 4.57 -16.74 12.44
C THR A 52 4.90 -17.81 13.49
N PRO A 53 5.84 -17.65 14.44
CA PRO A 53 6.12 -16.44 15.25
C PRO A 53 7.63 -16.17 15.46
N THR A 54 8.18 -15.12 16.07
CA THR A 54 7.76 -13.87 16.74
C THR A 54 9.10 -13.21 17.08
N GLU A 55 9.30 -11.92 16.79
CA GLU A 55 10.27 -11.13 17.55
C GLU A 55 9.60 -9.83 18.00
N THR A 56 9.37 -9.78 19.31
CA THR A 56 9.06 -8.59 20.11
C THR A 56 10.14 -7.53 20.00
N PRO A 57 9.77 -6.24 20.05
CA PRO A 57 10.55 -5.27 20.79
C PRO A 57 9.71 -4.71 21.95
N THR A 58 10.21 -5.00 23.14
CA THR A 58 9.81 -4.44 24.44
C THR A 58 9.85 -2.92 24.41
N GLY A 59 8.74 -2.29 24.82
CA GLY A 59 8.70 -0.88 25.18
C GLY A 59 9.19 -0.62 26.61
N GLY A 60 9.75 0.57 26.84
CA GLY A 60 10.04 1.14 28.15
C GLY A 60 10.75 2.51 28.04
N PRO A 61 10.57 3.45 28.99
CA PRO A 61 10.04 4.78 28.67
C PRO A 61 10.92 6.00 29.05
N ASP A 62 10.53 7.16 28.48
CA ASP A 62 10.62 8.57 28.92
C ASP A 62 11.97 9.29 29.19
N GLY A 63 11.99 10.61 28.90
CA GLY A 63 13.16 11.51 28.71
C GLY A 63 13.85 12.05 29.98
N PRO A 64 14.48 13.26 30.00
CA PRO A 64 14.90 14.21 28.95
C PRO A 64 16.43 14.60 29.06
N ASP A 65 16.83 15.66 28.37
CA ASP A 65 18.10 16.44 28.43
C ASP A 65 19.30 16.09 27.50
N GLY A 66 19.44 16.93 26.47
CA GLY A 66 20.55 17.90 26.43
C GLY A 66 21.92 17.42 25.95
N ARG A 67 22.18 17.57 24.64
CA ARG A 67 23.35 18.29 24.08
C ARG A 67 23.35 18.21 22.55
N SER A 68 23.16 19.36 21.90
CA SER A 68 23.44 19.52 20.48
C SER A 68 24.94 19.44 20.24
N ALA A 69 25.38 18.37 19.59
CA ALA A 69 26.67 18.34 18.89
C ALA A 69 26.44 18.70 17.42
N PRO A 70 27.41 19.31 16.72
CA PRO A 70 27.26 19.64 15.31
C PRO A 70 27.20 18.32 14.52
N GLY A 71 26.01 17.99 14.01
CA GLY A 71 25.77 16.74 13.32
C GLY A 71 26.54 16.66 12.01
N THR A 72 27.29 15.57 11.85
CA THR A 72 27.80 15.05 10.59
C THR A 72 26.74 15.18 9.49
N PRO A 73 27.06 15.68 8.28
CA PRO A 73 26.14 15.64 7.15
C PRO A 73 25.91 14.17 6.79
N GLY A 74 24.84 13.58 7.30
CA GLY A 74 24.51 12.17 7.08
C GLY A 74 23.68 11.49 8.17
N GLY A 75 23.53 12.08 9.36
CA GLY A 75 22.66 11.54 10.40
C GLY A 75 21.20 11.97 10.21
N LEU A 76 20.26 11.03 10.13
CA LEU A 76 18.83 11.33 10.24
C LEU A 76 18.49 11.60 11.71
N ASN A 77 18.53 12.86 12.15
CA ASN A 77 18.27 13.23 13.55
C ASN A 77 16.78 13.48 13.83
N GLY A 78 15.92 13.31 12.83
CA GLY A 78 14.48 13.47 12.99
C GLY A 78 13.70 13.28 11.70
N ARG A 79 12.37 13.26 11.84
CA ARG A 79 11.42 13.11 10.73
C ARG A 79 11.60 14.19 9.65
N GLU A 80 11.87 15.42 10.06
CA GLU A 80 12.06 16.53 9.13
C GLU A 80 13.37 16.40 8.34
N ASP A 81 14.43 15.85 8.94
CA ASP A 81 15.69 15.58 8.24
C ASP A 81 15.49 14.56 7.12
N ALA A 82 14.67 13.53 7.36
CA ALA A 82 14.30 12.55 6.36
C ALA A 82 13.52 13.18 5.20
N PHE A 83 12.56 14.07 5.48
CA PHE A 83 11.83 14.77 4.42
C PHE A 83 12.73 15.70 3.60
N ARG A 84 13.66 16.43 4.25
CA ARG A 84 14.65 17.25 3.53
C ARG A 84 15.53 16.41 2.59
N MET A 85 15.93 15.22 3.01
CA MET A 85 16.67 14.30 2.15
C MET A 85 15.83 13.83 0.96
N LEU A 86 14.57 13.48 1.19
CA LEU A 86 13.64 13.09 0.11
C LEU A 86 13.39 14.24 -0.88
N GLU A 87 13.33 15.49 -0.41
CA GLU A 87 13.23 16.67 -1.28
C GLU A 87 14.45 16.81 -2.20
N LEU A 88 15.66 16.58 -1.67
CA LEU A 88 16.88 16.58 -2.48
C LEU A 88 16.87 15.47 -3.54
N VAL A 89 16.37 14.28 -3.20
CA VAL A 89 16.23 13.16 -4.14
C VAL A 89 15.20 13.46 -5.23
N ALA A 90 14.05 14.05 -4.87
CA ALA A 90 13.05 14.46 -5.86
C ALA A 90 13.62 15.49 -6.85
N ALA A 91 14.32 16.52 -6.35
CA ALA A 91 14.96 17.54 -7.18
C ALA A 91 16.04 16.96 -8.10
N TYR A 92 16.77 15.92 -7.65
CA TYR A 92 17.72 15.20 -8.48
C TYR A 92 17.03 14.50 -9.67
N PHE A 93 15.93 13.77 -9.43
CA PHE A 93 15.18 13.11 -10.50
C PHE A 93 14.59 14.10 -11.49
N GLU A 94 14.06 15.24 -11.03
CA GLU A 94 13.55 16.28 -11.95
C GLU A 94 14.62 16.85 -12.87
N ARG A 95 15.87 16.92 -12.40
CA ARG A 95 17.00 17.44 -13.19
C ARG A 95 17.58 16.39 -14.14
N MET A 96 17.65 15.13 -13.70
CA MET A 96 18.32 14.05 -14.44
C MET A 96 17.39 13.27 -15.36
N ASP A 97 16.13 13.11 -14.96
CA ASP A 97 15.09 12.39 -15.70
C ASP A 97 13.72 13.09 -15.52
N PRO A 98 13.44 14.15 -16.30
CA PRO A 98 12.22 14.95 -16.15
C PRO A 98 10.92 14.19 -16.39
N GLN A 99 10.97 13.04 -17.08
CA GLN A 99 9.80 12.19 -17.33
C GLN A 99 9.64 11.11 -16.27
N SER A 100 10.54 11.05 -15.29
CA SER A 100 10.46 10.09 -14.20
C SER A 100 9.24 10.34 -13.32
N LEU A 101 8.38 9.33 -13.19
CA LEU A 101 7.28 9.34 -12.22
C LEU A 101 7.80 9.35 -10.77
N LEU A 102 9.07 9.01 -10.53
CA LEU A 102 9.64 8.91 -9.19
C LEU A 102 9.63 10.25 -8.46
N ALA A 103 9.98 11.35 -9.12
CA ALA A 103 9.97 12.68 -8.51
C ALA A 103 8.56 13.04 -7.99
N LEU A 104 7.54 12.78 -8.82
CA LEU A 104 6.14 13.02 -8.48
C LEU A 104 5.68 12.16 -7.29
N GLN A 105 6.04 10.88 -7.28
CA GLN A 105 5.70 9.98 -6.17
C GLN A 105 6.40 10.40 -4.86
N ILE A 106 7.68 10.76 -4.91
CA ILE A 106 8.43 11.21 -3.73
C ILE A 106 7.79 12.49 -3.16
N ARG A 107 7.41 13.45 -4.01
CA ARG A 107 6.70 14.67 -3.57
C ARG A 107 5.34 14.35 -2.93
N LYS A 108 4.59 13.40 -3.51
CA LYS A 108 3.32 12.92 -2.92
C LYS A 108 3.55 12.32 -1.54
N ILE A 109 4.58 11.49 -1.38
CA ILE A 109 4.94 10.88 -0.09
C ILE A 109 5.35 11.95 0.93
N ILE A 110 6.15 12.96 0.56
CA ILE A 110 6.52 14.06 1.46
C ILE A 110 5.26 14.83 1.92
N ARG A 111 4.35 15.15 0.98
CA ARG A 111 3.09 15.84 1.30
C ARG A 111 2.24 15.04 2.28
N LEU A 112 2.02 13.76 1.98
CA LEU A 112 1.28 12.83 2.86
C LEU A 112 1.98 12.67 4.23
N GLY A 113 3.30 12.59 4.22
CA GLY A 113 4.11 12.44 5.42
C GLY A 113 4.14 13.67 6.32
N ARG A 114 3.80 14.87 5.84
CA ARG A 114 3.68 16.08 6.65
C ARG A 114 2.25 16.36 7.14
N MET A 115 1.26 15.65 6.62
CA MET A 115 -0.13 15.78 7.07
C MET A 115 -0.31 15.28 8.50
N LYS A 116 -1.32 15.83 9.18
CA LYS A 116 -1.80 15.24 10.43
C LYS A 116 -2.42 13.87 10.13
N PRO A 117 -2.36 12.90 11.08
CA PRO A 117 -2.92 11.57 10.86
C PRO A 117 -4.37 11.60 10.33
N ASP A 118 -5.23 12.44 10.90
CA ASP A 118 -6.64 12.55 10.49
C ASP A 118 -6.82 13.03 9.04
N GLU A 119 -5.93 13.90 8.55
CA GLU A 119 -5.93 14.40 7.17
C GLU A 119 -5.39 13.35 6.20
N TYR A 120 -4.34 12.63 6.60
CA TYR A 120 -3.74 11.55 5.83
C TYR A 120 -4.74 10.43 5.53
N TYR A 121 -5.48 9.97 6.55
CA TYR A 121 -6.43 8.88 6.36
C TYR A 121 -7.63 9.29 5.51
N ARG A 122 -8.06 10.56 5.58
CA ARG A 122 -9.14 11.09 4.73
C ARG A 122 -8.72 11.20 3.26
N GLU A 123 -7.45 11.51 2.96
CA GLU A 123 -6.94 11.53 1.57
C GLU A 123 -6.62 10.12 1.04
N LEU A 124 -6.31 9.16 1.91
CA LEU A 124 -6.04 7.78 1.51
C LEU A 124 -7.31 6.95 1.32
N LEU A 125 -8.38 7.31 2.04
CA LEU A 125 -9.68 6.64 2.02
C LEU A 125 -10.68 7.61 1.40
N ASP A 126 -10.83 7.57 0.06
CA ASP A 126 -11.89 8.29 -0.68
C ASP A 126 -13.33 7.89 -0.25
N ASP A 127 -13.48 6.98 0.72
CA ASP A 127 -14.74 6.48 1.26
C ASP A 127 -14.75 6.63 2.80
N ASP A 128 -15.57 7.57 3.29
CA ASP A 128 -15.77 7.84 4.72
C ASP A 128 -16.16 6.57 5.52
N SER A 129 -16.78 5.58 4.86
CA SER A 129 -17.21 4.34 5.52
C SER A 129 -16.04 3.40 5.88
N ALA A 130 -14.92 3.48 5.15
CA ALA A 130 -13.71 2.72 5.44
C ALA A 130 -12.95 3.28 6.65
N TRP A 131 -13.01 4.60 6.85
CA TRP A 131 -12.35 5.29 7.96
C TRP A 131 -12.98 4.96 9.32
N GLU A 132 -14.32 4.98 9.41
CA GLU A 132 -15.02 4.62 10.65
C GLU A 132 -14.75 3.17 11.08
N ARG A 133 -14.69 2.24 10.13
CA ARG A 133 -14.33 0.83 10.40
C ARG A 133 -12.88 0.68 10.88
N LEU A 134 -11.96 1.48 10.34
CA LEU A 134 -10.55 1.44 10.71
C LEU A 134 -10.30 2.07 12.09
N LYS A 135 -11.02 3.14 12.46
CA LYS A 135 -10.97 3.71 13.82
C LYS A 135 -11.32 2.70 14.90
N THR A 136 -12.37 1.91 14.70
CA THR A 136 -12.82 0.90 15.68
C THR A 136 -11.77 -0.18 15.91
N HIS A 137 -10.96 -0.54 14.92
CA HIS A 137 -10.00 -1.65 15.03
C HIS A 137 -8.55 -1.21 15.29
N VAL A 138 -8.14 0.00 14.88
CA VAL A 138 -6.73 0.44 14.93
C VAL A 138 -6.47 1.51 16.00
N ILE A 139 -7.45 2.35 16.36
CA ILE A 139 -7.19 3.60 17.12
C ILE A 139 -7.81 3.64 18.52
N GLY A 140 -8.82 2.85 18.91
CA GLY A 140 -9.22 2.87 20.32
C GLY A 140 -10.39 2.00 20.78
N LYS A 141 -10.09 1.23 21.84
CA LYS A 141 -10.86 0.94 23.07
C LYS A 141 -12.39 0.75 22.96
N PRO A 142 -12.94 -0.37 23.47
CA PRO A 142 -14.39 -0.62 23.43
C PRO A 142 -15.16 0.42 24.26
N PRO A 143 -16.34 0.87 23.78
CA PRO A 143 -17.25 1.67 24.59
C PRO A 143 -17.81 0.81 25.73
N SER A 144 -17.92 1.42 26.92
CA SER A 144 -18.71 0.90 28.05
C SER A 144 -20.20 0.94 27.75
#